data_AF-A0A848HK47-F1
#
_entry.id   AF-A0A848HK47-F1
#
_cell.length_a   1.000
_cell.length_b   1.000
_cell.length_c   1.000
_cell.angle_alpha   90.00
_cell.angle_beta   90.00
_cell.angle_gamma   90.00
#
_symmetry.space_group_name_H-M   'P 1'
#
loop_
_entity.id
_entity.type
_entity.pdbx_description
1 polymer ?
#
loop_
_entity_poly.entity_id
_entity_poly.type
_entity_poly.pdbx_seq_one_letter_code
_entity_poly.pdbx_strand_id
1 'polypeptide(L)'
;MQDQENKDVSSTPDDETIQVTPATGADEGVSNLEEQLSATEAKLAETHDAFMRAKAEAENIRRRAQEDVSKAHKFAIEGFAEAMVPVRDSLEMALKVEAPTVESLKEGVELTLKQLSAAFERNRLIEIVPAVGDKLDPMKHQAVAVVPADQEANTVVNVLQKGYMIADRLLRPAIVTAAQAK
;
A
#
# COMPACT_ATOMS: atom_id res chain seq x y z
N MET A 1 39.22 17.07 67.21
CA MET A 1 38.99 18.16 68.17
C MET A 1 37.55 18.03 68.62
N GLN A 2 37.39 17.89 69.94
CA GLN A 2 36.17 17.96 70.74
C GLN A 2 35.14 16.84 70.53
N ASP A 3 35.17 15.78 71.36
CA ASP A 3 34.80 15.67 72.80
C ASP A 3 33.29 15.40 72.95
N GLN A 4 32.94 14.15 73.29
CA GLN A 4 32.33 13.73 74.57
C GLN A 4 30.81 14.04 74.64
N GLU A 5 29.93 13.18 75.14
CA GLU A 5 30.09 12.32 76.30
C GLU A 5 29.05 11.19 76.33
N ASN A 6 29.50 10.11 76.99
CA ASN A 6 28.89 8.83 77.30
C ASN A 6 27.77 8.93 78.35
N LYS A 7 26.80 8.00 78.34
CA LYS A 7 26.38 7.32 79.59
C LYS A 7 25.51 6.09 79.36
N ASP A 8 26.07 4.96 79.78
CA ASP A 8 25.44 3.68 80.12
C ASP A 8 24.16 3.83 80.95
N VAL A 9 23.25 2.86 80.84
CA VAL A 9 23.08 1.78 81.84
C VAL A 9 21.94 0.83 81.41
N SER A 10 22.25 -0.46 81.55
CA SER A 10 21.44 -1.67 81.44
C SER A 10 20.11 -1.70 82.22
N SER A 11 19.11 -2.37 81.65
CA SER A 11 18.24 -3.33 82.36
C SER A 11 17.27 -4.06 81.41
N THR A 12 17.52 -5.33 81.12
CA THR A 12 16.47 -6.36 80.97
C THR A 12 16.08 -6.87 82.37
N PRO A 13 15.02 -7.67 82.57
CA PRO A 13 14.05 -8.23 81.62
C PRO A 13 12.59 -7.95 82.05
N ASP A 14 11.59 -8.26 81.22
CA ASP A 14 10.39 -8.92 81.75
C ASP A 14 9.65 -9.68 80.65
N ASP A 15 9.34 -10.90 81.05
CA ASP A 15 8.70 -12.00 80.35
C ASP A 15 7.20 -11.71 80.21
N GLU A 16 6.80 -11.05 79.12
CA GLU A 16 5.40 -11.04 78.70
C GLU A 16 5.17 -12.18 77.72
N THR A 17 4.59 -13.24 78.28
CA THR A 17 3.96 -14.37 77.62
C THR A 17 3.02 -13.86 76.52
N ILE A 18 3.48 -13.86 75.27
CA ILE A 18 2.61 -13.66 74.11
C ILE A 18 1.71 -14.89 74.05
N GLN A 19 0.51 -14.75 74.61
CA GLN A 19 -0.56 -15.72 74.46
C GLN A 19 -0.86 -15.84 72.97
N VAL A 20 -0.43 -16.95 72.37
CA VAL A 20 -0.87 -17.38 71.05
C VAL A 20 -2.35 -17.73 71.18
N THR A 21 -3.20 -16.74 70.93
CA THR A 21 -4.59 -16.99 70.56
C THR A 21 -4.57 -17.78 69.24
N PRO A 22 -5.33 -18.89 69.14
CA PRO A 22 -5.25 -19.76 67.98
C PRO A 22 -5.72 -18.98 66.75
N ALA A 23 -4.83 -18.91 65.76
CA ALA A 23 -5.15 -18.41 64.44
C ALA A 23 -6.06 -19.42 63.73
N THR A 24 -7.35 -19.43 64.06
CA THR A 24 -8.36 -20.25 63.38
C THR A 24 -8.75 -19.69 62.00
N GLY A 25 -7.95 -18.78 61.44
CA GLY A 25 -8.15 -18.21 60.09
C GLY A 25 -6.86 -18.02 59.28
N ALA A 26 -5.69 -18.39 59.80
CA ALA A 26 -4.43 -18.32 59.04
C ALA A 26 -4.29 -19.46 58.02
N ASP A 27 -4.82 -20.64 58.34
CA ASP A 27 -4.76 -21.83 57.48
C ASP A 27 -5.68 -21.71 56.25
N GLU A 28 -6.89 -21.15 56.43
CA GLU A 28 -7.81 -20.85 55.32
C GLU A 28 -7.31 -19.72 54.43
N GLY A 29 -6.63 -18.70 55.00
CA GLY A 29 -6.04 -17.59 54.24
C GLY A 29 -4.87 -18.03 53.37
N VAL A 30 -3.98 -18.90 53.89
CA VAL A 30 -2.84 -19.43 53.15
C VAL A 30 -3.29 -20.40 52.06
N SER A 31 -4.25 -21.29 52.35
CA SER A 31 -4.85 -22.19 51.37
C SER A 31 -5.54 -21.43 50.22
N ASN A 32 -6.24 -20.31 50.52
CA ASN A 32 -6.86 -19.46 49.49
C ASN A 32 -5.83 -18.76 48.61
N LEU A 33 -4.70 -18.30 49.17
CA LEU A 33 -3.60 -17.70 48.40
C LEU A 33 -2.90 -18.72 47.49
N GLU A 34 -2.69 -19.96 47.94
CA GLU A 34 -2.09 -21.03 47.14
C GLU A 34 -3.00 -21.43 45.97
N GLU A 35 -4.31 -21.51 46.19
CA GLU A 35 -5.30 -21.75 45.13
C GLU A 35 -5.34 -20.58 44.11
N GLN A 36 -5.29 -19.34 44.58
CA GLN A 36 -5.22 -18.16 43.71
C GLN A 36 -3.92 -18.11 42.89
N LEU A 37 -2.78 -18.46 43.49
CA LEU A 37 -1.49 -18.54 42.80
C LEU A 37 -1.54 -19.60 41.70
N SER A 38 -1.97 -20.82 42.03
CA SER A 38 -2.11 -21.92 41.08
C SER A 38 -3.05 -21.56 39.92
N ALA A 39 -4.21 -20.95 40.21
CA ALA A 39 -5.14 -20.49 39.19
C ALA A 39 -4.55 -19.38 38.28
N THR A 40 -3.76 -18.48 38.86
CA THR A 40 -3.11 -17.39 38.11
C THR A 40 -1.98 -17.92 37.22
N GLU A 41 -1.18 -18.87 37.72
CA GLU A 41 -0.12 -19.54 36.95
C GLU A 41 -0.70 -20.34 35.78
N ALA A 42 -1.80 -21.08 36.00
CA ALA A 42 -2.50 -21.79 34.94
C ALA A 42 -3.02 -20.84 33.85
N LYS A 43 -3.62 -19.71 34.25
CA LYS A 43 -4.09 -18.67 33.31
C LYS A 43 -2.94 -17.98 32.58
N LEU A 44 -1.79 -17.79 33.24
CA LEU A 44 -0.59 -17.24 32.63
C LEU A 44 -0.03 -18.20 31.58
N ALA A 45 0.01 -19.50 31.87
CA ALA A 45 0.42 -20.52 30.91
C ALA A 45 -0.51 -20.54 29.68
N GLU A 46 -1.83 -20.55 29.89
CA GLU A 46 -2.82 -20.53 28.80
C GLU A 46 -2.68 -19.29 27.90
N THR A 47 -2.54 -18.11 28.52
CA THR A 47 -2.38 -16.84 27.78
C THR A 47 -1.04 -16.74 27.07
N HIS A 48 0.03 -17.24 27.69
CA HIS A 48 1.35 -17.31 27.05
C HIS A 48 1.33 -18.24 25.84
N ASP A 49 0.69 -19.40 25.93
CA ASP A 49 0.53 -20.32 24.80
C ASP A 49 -0.34 -19.75 23.69
N ALA A 50 -1.41 -19.03 24.06
CA ALA A 50 -2.23 -18.29 23.10
C ALA A 50 -1.42 -17.18 22.41
N PHE A 51 -0.61 -16.44 23.16
CA PHE A 51 0.26 -15.39 22.64
C PHE A 51 1.33 -15.94 21.69
N MET A 52 2.00 -17.03 22.06
CA MET A 52 3.03 -17.66 21.23
C MET A 52 2.44 -18.21 19.92
N ARG A 53 1.24 -18.80 19.98
CA ARG A 53 0.50 -19.21 18.77
C ARG A 53 0.14 -18.02 17.90
N ALA A 54 -0.41 -16.95 18.49
CA ALA A 54 -0.76 -15.73 17.76
C ALA A 54 0.47 -15.07 17.11
N LYS A 55 1.61 -15.04 17.82
CA LYS A 55 2.88 -14.52 17.28
C LYS A 55 3.36 -15.34 16.08
N ALA A 56 3.34 -16.68 16.19
CA ALA A 56 3.72 -17.56 15.09
C ALA A 56 2.79 -17.43 13.88
N GLU A 57 1.48 -17.26 14.11
CA GLU A 57 0.51 -16.99 13.05
C GLU A 57 0.78 -15.64 12.36
N ALA A 58 1.06 -14.59 13.13
CA ALA A 58 1.41 -13.28 12.60
C ALA A 58 2.68 -13.31 11.74
N GLU A 59 3.72 -14.03 12.18
CA GLU A 59 4.95 -14.22 11.40
C GLU A 59 4.70 -14.99 10.10
N ASN A 60 3.87 -16.04 10.15
CA ASN A 60 3.47 -16.80 8.97
C ASN A 60 2.67 -15.95 7.97
N ILE A 61 1.73 -15.13 8.44
CA ILE A 61 0.97 -14.20 7.60
C ILE A 61 1.93 -13.18 6.98
N ARG A 62 2.84 -12.60 7.77
CA ARG A 62 3.83 -11.64 7.27
C ARG A 62 4.69 -12.22 6.15
N ARG A 63 5.20 -13.44 6.34
CA ARG A 63 6.01 -14.13 5.31
C ARG A 63 5.19 -14.37 4.05
N ARG A 64 3.97 -14.90 4.16
CA ARG A 64 3.08 -15.12 3.01
C ARG A 64 2.76 -13.82 2.28
N ALA A 65 2.43 -12.75 3.01
CA ALA A 65 2.15 -11.45 2.42
C ALA A 65 3.35 -10.89 1.65
N GLN A 66 4.57 -11.07 2.16
CA GLN A 66 5.79 -10.67 1.44
C GLN A 66 5.98 -11.47 0.15
N GLU A 67 5.73 -12.78 0.19
CA GLU A 67 5.77 -13.63 -1.00
C GLU A 67 4.72 -13.22 -2.04
N ASP A 68 3.49 -12.93 -1.61
CA ASP A 68 2.39 -12.52 -2.48
C ASP A 68 2.65 -11.15 -3.10
N VAL A 69 3.16 -10.17 -2.34
CA VAL A 69 3.58 -8.86 -2.86
C VAL A 69 4.72 -9.01 -3.87
N SER A 70 5.72 -9.85 -3.58
CA SER A 70 6.82 -10.12 -4.51
C SER A 70 6.34 -10.75 -5.82
N LYS A 71 5.43 -11.73 -5.74
CA LYS A 71 4.78 -12.32 -6.92
C LYS A 71 3.97 -11.29 -7.70
N ALA A 72 3.13 -10.51 -7.01
CA ALA A 72 2.31 -9.47 -7.63
C ALA A 72 3.18 -8.45 -8.38
N HIS A 73 4.31 -8.03 -7.81
CA HIS A 73 5.26 -7.15 -8.50
C HIS A 73 5.93 -7.83 -9.69
N LYS A 74 6.38 -9.08 -9.54
CA LYS A 74 7.07 -9.81 -10.61
C LYS A 74 6.18 -10.03 -11.83
N PHE A 75 4.89 -10.28 -11.62
CA PHE A 75 3.91 -10.56 -12.67
C PHE A 75 2.97 -9.38 -12.94
N ALA A 76 3.27 -8.18 -12.43
CA ALA A 76 2.41 -7.00 -12.58
C ALA A 76 2.11 -6.62 -14.04
N ILE A 77 3.04 -6.91 -14.94
CA ILE A 77 2.94 -6.57 -16.37
C ILE A 77 2.42 -7.73 -17.23
N GLU A 78 2.09 -8.89 -16.64
CA GLU A 78 1.75 -10.12 -17.38
C GLU A 78 0.59 -9.89 -18.35
N GLY A 79 -0.55 -9.38 -17.88
CA GLY A 79 -1.70 -9.11 -18.74
C GLY A 79 -1.45 -8.04 -19.82
N PHE A 80 -0.55 -7.08 -19.56
CA PHE A 80 -0.14 -6.11 -20.58
C PHE A 80 0.78 -6.74 -21.61
N ALA A 81 1.76 -7.52 -21.17
CA ALA A 81 2.68 -8.24 -22.04
C ALA A 81 1.93 -9.19 -22.97
N GLU A 82 1.02 -10.00 -22.43
CA GLU A 82 0.16 -10.92 -23.21
C GLU A 82 -0.66 -10.18 -24.26
N ALA A 83 -1.24 -9.03 -23.91
CA ALA A 83 -2.02 -8.23 -24.86
C ALA A 83 -1.18 -7.55 -25.95
N MET A 84 0.12 -7.32 -25.70
CA MET A 84 1.04 -6.70 -26.65
C MET A 84 1.67 -7.69 -27.64
N VAL A 85 1.71 -8.99 -27.33
CA VAL A 85 2.27 -10.01 -28.24
C VAL A 85 1.59 -9.99 -29.62
N PRO A 86 0.25 -9.98 -29.74
CA PRO A 86 -0.42 -9.94 -31.06
C PRO A 86 -0.10 -8.68 -31.88
N VAL A 87 0.14 -7.55 -31.20
CA VAL A 87 0.54 -6.30 -31.87
C VAL A 87 1.91 -6.48 -32.50
N ARG A 88 2.86 -7.06 -31.76
CA ARG A 88 4.19 -7.40 -32.28
C ARG A 88 4.08 -8.37 -33.46
N ASP A 89 3.30 -9.44 -33.32
CA ASP A 89 3.14 -10.44 -34.36
C ASP A 89 2.58 -9.84 -35.66
N SER A 90 1.63 -8.90 -35.55
CA SER A 90 1.07 -8.18 -36.70
C SER A 90 2.11 -7.28 -37.38
N LEU A 91 2.96 -6.61 -36.60
CA LEU A 91 4.08 -5.83 -37.14
C LEU A 91 5.12 -6.73 -37.83
N GLU A 92 5.47 -7.87 -37.23
CA GLU A 92 6.39 -8.84 -37.84
C GLU A 92 5.81 -9.44 -39.12
N MET A 93 4.50 -9.68 -39.17
CA MET A 93 3.80 -10.11 -40.38
C MET A 93 3.87 -9.05 -41.48
N ALA A 94 3.68 -7.77 -41.13
CA ALA A 94 3.78 -6.66 -42.10
C ALA A 94 5.18 -6.58 -42.74
N LEU A 95 6.24 -6.85 -41.98
CA LEU A 95 7.63 -6.85 -42.50
C LEU A 95 7.93 -8.00 -43.49
N LYS A 96 7.12 -9.05 -43.51
CA LYS A 96 7.28 -10.18 -44.45
C LYS A 96 6.64 -9.93 -45.81
N VAL A 97 5.90 -8.84 -45.98
CA VAL A 97 5.26 -8.49 -47.25
C VAL A 97 6.30 -7.87 -48.17
N GLU A 98 6.65 -8.56 -49.27
CA GLU A 98 7.74 -8.14 -50.17
C GLU A 98 7.39 -6.93 -51.06
N ALA A 99 6.11 -6.80 -51.45
CA ALA A 99 5.63 -5.72 -52.32
C ALA A 99 4.26 -5.19 -51.86
N PRO A 100 4.18 -4.52 -50.69
CA PRO A 100 2.93 -3.95 -50.20
C PRO A 100 2.51 -2.74 -51.06
N THR A 101 1.22 -2.60 -51.34
CA THR A 101 0.66 -1.34 -51.84
C THR A 101 0.47 -0.36 -50.69
N VAL A 102 0.40 0.94 -51.00
CA VAL A 102 0.14 1.99 -49.99
C VAL A 102 -1.19 1.73 -49.27
N GLU A 103 -2.21 1.30 -50.00
CA GLU A 103 -3.52 0.94 -49.45
C GLU A 103 -3.40 -0.24 -48.47
N SER A 104 -2.75 -1.33 -48.87
CA SER A 104 -2.58 -2.51 -48.01
C SER A 104 -1.78 -2.21 -46.74
N LEU A 105 -0.77 -1.33 -46.85
CA LEU A 105 0.03 -0.90 -45.72
C LEU A 105 -0.81 -0.06 -44.75
N LYS A 106 -1.60 0.88 -45.28
CA LYS A 106 -2.49 1.72 -44.46
C LYS A 106 -3.50 0.88 -43.71
N GLU A 107 -4.15 -0.08 -44.39
CA GLU A 107 -5.11 -1.00 -43.77
C GLU A 107 -4.45 -1.87 -42.68
N GLY A 108 -3.26 -2.41 -42.95
CA GLY A 108 -2.51 -3.20 -41.98
C GLY A 108 -2.10 -2.39 -40.74
N VAL A 109 -1.68 -1.15 -40.94
CA VAL A 109 -1.34 -0.21 -39.84
C VAL A 109 -2.60 0.15 -39.04
N GLU A 110 -3.73 0.43 -39.69
CA GLU A 110 -5.01 0.70 -39.01
C GLU A 110 -5.47 -0.50 -38.17
N LEU A 111 -5.35 -1.72 -38.70
CA LEU A 111 -5.68 -2.94 -37.96
C LEU A 111 -4.76 -3.12 -36.74
N THR A 112 -3.46 -2.91 -36.92
CA THR A 112 -2.47 -3.01 -35.84
C THR A 112 -2.71 -1.95 -34.77
N LEU A 113 -3.06 -0.73 -35.17
CA LEU A 113 -3.41 0.35 -34.25
C LEU A 113 -4.68 -0.01 -33.45
N LYS A 114 -5.69 -0.59 -34.08
CA LYS A 114 -6.91 -1.05 -33.40
C LYS A 114 -6.61 -2.15 -32.38
N GLN A 115 -5.72 -3.09 -32.70
CA GLN A 115 -5.26 -4.10 -31.75
C GLN A 115 -4.53 -3.47 -30.56
N LEU A 116 -3.66 -2.49 -30.82
CA LEU A 116 -2.95 -1.75 -29.77
C LEU A 116 -3.91 -0.99 -28.85
N SER A 117 -4.91 -0.30 -29.41
CA SER A 117 -5.94 0.38 -28.62
C SER A 117 -6.72 -0.61 -27.74
N ALA A 118 -7.09 -1.77 -28.27
CA ALA A 118 -7.76 -2.81 -27.48
C ALA A 118 -6.86 -3.40 -26.37
N ALA A 119 -5.54 -3.51 -26.62
CA ALA A 119 -4.57 -3.92 -25.61
C ALA A 119 -4.46 -2.89 -24.48
N PHE A 120 -4.49 -1.60 -24.82
CA PHE A 120 -4.46 -0.48 -23.88
C PHE A 120 -5.72 -0.46 -23.00
N GLU A 121 -6.90 -0.51 -23.60
CA GLU A 121 -8.18 -0.52 -22.87
C GLU A 121 -8.29 -1.69 -21.88
N ARG A 122 -7.94 -2.90 -22.33
CA ARG A 122 -7.96 -4.11 -21.47
C ARG A 122 -7.05 -3.98 -20.24
N ASN A 123 -5.95 -3.24 -20.37
CA ASN A 123 -4.98 -2.99 -19.31
C ASN A 123 -5.17 -1.65 -18.60
N ARG A 124 -6.36 -1.05 -18.73
CA ARG A 124 -6.75 0.22 -18.08
C ARG A 124 -5.85 1.40 -18.45
N LEU A 125 -5.19 1.34 -19.61
CA LEU A 125 -4.43 2.45 -20.15
C LEU A 125 -5.38 3.30 -21.01
N ILE A 126 -5.77 4.46 -20.48
CA ILE A 126 -6.81 5.31 -21.06
C ILE A 126 -6.15 6.51 -21.73
N GLU A 127 -6.56 6.79 -22.97
CA GLU A 127 -6.14 7.98 -23.70
C GLU A 127 -6.82 9.24 -23.15
N ILE A 128 -6.04 10.30 -22.93
CA ILE A 128 -6.54 11.64 -22.69
C ILE A 128 -6.48 12.39 -24.03
N VAL A 129 -7.64 12.60 -24.64
CA VAL A 129 -7.79 13.37 -25.87
C VAL A 129 -8.95 14.34 -25.67
N PRO A 130 -8.70 15.56 -25.17
CA PRO A 130 -9.76 16.56 -25.05
C PRO A 130 -10.28 16.94 -26.43
N ALA A 131 -11.58 17.20 -26.52
CA ALA A 131 -12.17 17.73 -27.73
C ALA A 131 -11.77 19.20 -27.91
N VAL A 132 -11.79 19.65 -29.17
CA VAL A 132 -11.65 21.08 -29.47
C VAL A 132 -12.82 21.83 -28.83
N GLY A 133 -12.52 22.86 -28.05
CA GLY A 133 -13.48 23.65 -27.27
C GLY A 133 -13.62 23.19 -25.81
N ASP A 134 -13.07 22.04 -25.41
CA ASP A 134 -13.10 21.62 -24.01
C ASP A 134 -12.30 22.58 -23.12
N LYS A 135 -12.78 22.78 -21.88
CA LYS A 135 -12.02 23.54 -20.89
C LYS A 135 -10.70 22.83 -20.58
N LEU A 136 -9.63 23.62 -20.47
CA LEU A 136 -8.32 23.12 -20.10
C LEU A 136 -8.35 22.61 -18.64
N ASP A 137 -8.19 21.30 -18.44
CA ASP A 137 -7.97 20.68 -17.13
C ASP A 137 -6.48 20.66 -16.80
N PRO A 138 -5.98 21.44 -15.81
CA PRO A 138 -4.57 21.47 -15.45
C PRO A 138 -4.01 20.13 -14.95
N MET A 139 -4.86 19.21 -14.48
CA MET A 139 -4.45 17.90 -14.00
C MET A 139 -4.20 16.91 -15.14
N LYS A 140 -4.73 17.17 -16.33
CA LYS A 140 -4.70 16.23 -17.46
C LYS A 140 -4.10 16.83 -18.72
N HIS A 141 -4.08 18.15 -18.85
CA HIS A 141 -3.66 18.86 -20.05
C HIS A 141 -2.48 19.80 -19.75
N GLN A 142 -1.55 19.88 -20.69
CA GLN A 142 -0.44 20.81 -20.68
C GLN A 142 -0.54 21.71 -21.91
N ALA A 143 -0.90 22.98 -21.71
CA ALA A 143 -0.92 23.97 -22.77
C ALA A 143 0.50 24.49 -23.06
N VAL A 144 1.04 24.19 -24.24
CA VAL A 144 2.40 24.62 -24.65
C VAL A 144 2.41 25.93 -25.43
N ALA A 145 1.28 26.30 -26.01
CA ALA A 145 1.10 27.55 -26.72
C ALA A 145 -0.33 28.05 -26.57
N VAL A 146 -0.47 29.37 -26.60
CA VAL A 146 -1.77 30.04 -26.67
C VAL A 146 -1.89 30.65 -28.05
N VAL A 147 -2.97 30.34 -28.76
CA VAL A 147 -3.19 30.77 -30.15
C VAL A 147 -4.47 31.61 -30.27
N PRO A 148 -4.50 32.59 -31.19
CA PRO A 148 -5.74 33.27 -31.53
C PRO A 148 -6.78 32.25 -32.02
N ALA A 149 -7.95 32.24 -31.40
CA ALA A 149 -9.06 31.37 -31.77
C ALA A 149 -10.38 32.07 -31.43
N ASP A 150 -11.46 31.71 -32.15
CA ASP A 150 -12.80 32.28 -31.91
C ASP A 150 -13.49 31.69 -30.66
N GLN A 151 -12.84 30.73 -30.00
CA GLN A 151 -13.35 29.97 -28.86
C GLN A 151 -13.17 30.76 -27.54
N GLU A 152 -13.85 30.31 -26.48
CA GLU A 152 -13.66 30.90 -25.15
C GLU A 152 -12.21 30.77 -24.67
N ALA A 153 -11.72 31.77 -23.94
CA ALA A 153 -10.38 31.74 -23.35
C ALA A 153 -10.17 30.48 -22.48
N ASN A 154 -8.95 29.95 -22.44
CA ASN A 154 -8.61 28.72 -21.68
C ASN A 154 -9.34 27.45 -22.14
N THR A 155 -9.75 27.37 -23.40
CA THR A 155 -10.25 26.14 -24.03
C THR A 155 -9.20 25.52 -24.95
N VAL A 156 -9.32 24.22 -25.20
CA VAL A 156 -8.44 23.46 -26.08
C VAL A 156 -8.72 23.82 -27.54
N VAL A 157 -7.69 24.25 -28.27
CA VAL A 157 -7.77 24.55 -29.70
C VAL A 157 -7.34 23.37 -30.54
N ASN A 158 -6.26 22.69 -30.14
CA ASN A 158 -5.79 21.49 -30.81
C ASN A 158 -5.02 20.59 -29.84
N VAL A 159 -5.07 19.28 -30.07
CA VAL A 159 -4.27 18.29 -29.34
C VAL A 159 -3.04 17.95 -30.18
N LEU A 160 -1.87 18.39 -29.73
CA LEU A 160 -0.60 18.11 -30.39
C LEU A 160 -0.08 16.70 -30.05
N GLN A 161 -0.31 16.26 -28.83
CA GLN A 161 0.09 14.93 -28.37
C GLN A 161 -0.95 14.40 -27.39
N LYS A 162 -1.45 13.18 -27.64
CA LYS A 162 -2.37 12.49 -26.74
C LYS A 162 -1.72 12.24 -25.37
N GLY A 163 -2.48 12.48 -24.30
CA GLY A 163 -2.11 12.09 -22.95
C GLY A 163 -2.51 10.65 -22.64
N TYR A 164 -2.02 10.10 -21.53
CA TYR A 164 -2.35 8.75 -21.09
C TYR A 164 -2.46 8.68 -19.56
N MET A 165 -3.41 7.88 -19.09
CA MET A 165 -3.56 7.48 -17.69
C MET A 165 -3.52 5.95 -17.60
N ILE A 166 -3.03 5.43 -16.48
CA ILE A 166 -3.20 4.02 -16.11
C ILE A 166 -4.08 3.96 -14.88
N ALA A 167 -5.27 3.36 -15.03
CA ALA A 167 -6.33 3.45 -14.04
C ALA A 167 -6.58 4.92 -13.63
N ASP A 168 -6.27 5.27 -12.38
CA ASP A 168 -6.43 6.59 -11.77
C ASP A 168 -5.14 7.44 -11.83
N ARG A 169 -4.01 6.87 -12.24
CA ARG A 169 -2.71 7.55 -12.25
C ARG A 169 -2.40 8.16 -13.62
N LEU A 170 -2.06 9.45 -13.64
CA LEU A 170 -1.55 10.12 -14.83
C LEU A 170 -0.16 9.60 -15.21
N LEU A 171 0.00 9.14 -16.45
CA LEU A 171 1.31 8.77 -17.01
C LEU A 171 1.94 9.95 -17.75
N ARG A 172 1.15 10.62 -18.58
CA ARG A 172 1.55 11.87 -19.25
C ARG A 172 0.33 12.72 -19.57
N PRO A 173 0.42 14.05 -19.43
CA PRO A 173 -0.66 14.93 -19.84
C PRO A 173 -0.81 14.97 -21.36
N ALA A 174 -1.99 15.37 -21.83
CA ALA A 174 -2.19 15.72 -23.23
C ALA A 174 -1.55 17.08 -23.50
N ILE A 175 -0.69 17.16 -24.52
CA ILE A 175 -0.12 18.43 -24.95
C ILE A 175 -1.10 19.09 -25.90
N VAL A 176 -1.52 20.31 -25.55
CA VAL A 176 -2.54 21.04 -26.28
C VAL A 176 -2.10 22.48 -26.56
N THR A 177 -2.77 23.11 -27.52
CA THR A 177 -2.79 24.57 -27.65
C THR A 177 -4.07 25.12 -27.04
N ALA A 178 -3.99 26.26 -26.38
CA ALA A 178 -5.13 26.90 -25.72
C ALA A 178 -5.57 28.17 -26.45
N ALA A 179 -6.84 28.55 -26.31
CA ALA A 179 -7.39 29.77 -26.89
C ALA A 179 -6.94 31.01 -26.09
N GLN A 180 -6.49 32.04 -26.79
CA GLN A 180 -6.11 33.32 -26.21
C GLN A 180 -7.33 34.06 -25.63
N ALA A 181 -7.15 34.71 -24.48
CA ALA A 181 -8.14 35.66 -23.98
C ALA A 181 -8.22 36.87 -24.93
N LYS A 182 -9.44 37.24 -25.33
CA LYS A 182 -9.70 38.48 -26.07
C LYS A 182 -9.44 39.72 -25.22
#